data_AF-A0A915MMP4-F1
#
_entry.id   AF-A0A915MMP4-F1
#
_cell.length_a   1.000
_cell.length_b   1.000
_cell.length_c   1.000
_cell.angle_alpha   90.00
_cell.angle_beta   90.00
_cell.angle_gamma   90.00
#
_symmetry.space_group_name_H-M   'P 1'
#
loop_
_entity.id
_entity.type
_entity.pdbx_description
1 polymer ?
#
loop_
_entity_poly.entity_id
_entity_poly.type
_entity_poly.pdbx_seq_one_letter_code
_entity_poly.pdbx_strand_id
1 'polypeptide(L)' 'VLKNHTGSVNGIAWAPHSACHLVTAAEDCQALIWDVHQIRAVEDPILAYLAGGEINQVCWSSTLTDWISICYDKNLELLR' A
#
# COMPACT_ATOMS: atom_id res chain seq x y z
N VAL A 1 -4.62 4.17 -14.58
CA VAL A 1 -3.21 3.93 -14.18
C VAL A 1 -2.93 4.86 -13.02
N LEU A 2 -2.55 4.32 -11.87
CA LEU A 2 -2.23 5.10 -10.67
C LEU A 2 -0.78 5.57 -10.80
N LYS A 3 -0.52 6.89 -10.73
CA LYS A 3 0.77 7.49 -11.12
C LYS A 3 1.43 8.31 -10.00
N ASN A 4 1.38 7.83 -8.76
CA ASN A 4 1.98 8.57 -7.64
C ASN A 4 3.28 7.96 -7.11
N HIS A 5 3.57 6.70 -7.44
CA HIS A 5 4.87 6.12 -7.12
C HIS A 5 5.96 6.69 -8.02
N THR A 6 7.08 7.08 -7.42
CA THR A 6 8.27 7.56 -8.14
C THR A 6 9.31 6.46 -8.37
N GLY A 7 9.17 5.34 -7.66
CA GLY A 7 10.01 4.14 -7.79
C GLY A 7 9.25 2.93 -8.33
N SER A 8 9.95 1.81 -8.48
CA SER A 8 9.32 0.55 -8.93
C SER A 8 8.34 0.05 -7.88
N VAL A 9 7.14 -0.33 -8.31
CA VAL A 9 6.14 -0.93 -7.41
C VAL A 9 6.54 -2.39 -7.17
N ASN A 10 6.81 -2.71 -5.91
CA ASN A 10 7.30 -4.03 -5.49
C ASN A 10 6.18 -4.93 -4.99
N GLY A 11 5.12 -4.35 -4.41
CA GLY A 11 4.04 -5.11 -3.81
C GLY A 11 2.70 -4.41 -3.93
N ILE A 12 1.65 -5.23 -4.05
CA ILE A 12 0.25 -4.79 -4.06
C ILE A 12 -0.57 -5.75 -3.20
N ALA A 13 -1.55 -5.25 -2.45
CA ALA A 13 -2.49 -6.07 -1.71
C ALA A 13 -3.87 -5.41 -1.60
N TRP A 14 -4.93 -6.19 -1.77
CA TRP A 14 -6.31 -5.73 -1.62
C TRP A 14 -6.76 -5.85 -0.17
N ALA A 15 -7.56 -4.89 0.28
CA ALA A 15 -8.22 -4.99 1.58
C ALA A 15 -9.23 -6.15 1.56
N PRO A 16 -9.25 -7.00 2.59
CA PRO A 16 -10.24 -8.09 2.67
C PRO A 16 -11.64 -7.59 3.05
N HIS A 17 -11.74 -6.44 3.72
CA HIS A 17 -13.01 -5.88 4.20
C HIS A 17 -13.64 -4.90 3.20
N SER A 18 -12.90 -4.48 2.19
CA SER A 18 -13.33 -3.46 1.24
C SER A 18 -12.97 -3.87 -0.18
N ALA A 19 -13.98 -3.96 -1.06
CA ALA A 19 -13.79 -4.32 -2.46
C ALA A 19 -13.07 -3.22 -3.28
N CYS A 20 -12.86 -2.04 -2.68
CA CYS A 20 -12.31 -0.87 -3.36
C CYS A 20 -10.99 -0.39 -2.78
N HIS A 21 -10.52 -0.92 -1.64
CA HIS A 21 -9.27 -0.47 -1.05
C HIS A 21 -8.11 -1.34 -1.53
N LEU A 22 -7.08 -0.68 -2.04
CA LEU A 22 -5.85 -1.30 -2.49
C LEU A 22 -4.68 -0.62 -1.78
N VAL A 23 -3.72 -1.40 -1.28
CA VAL A 23 -2.42 -0.87 -0.87
C VAL A 23 -1.37 -1.23 -1.91
N THR A 24 -0.50 -0.28 -2.23
CA THR A 24 0.68 -0.48 -3.07
C THR A 24 1.92 -0.04 -2.32
N ALA A 25 3.04 -0.70 -2.55
CA ALA A 25 4.32 -0.35 -1.94
C ALA A 25 5.44 -0.38 -2.98
N ALA A 26 6.39 0.54 -2.84
CA ALA A 26 7.43 0.75 -3.85
C ALA A 26 8.80 1.10 -3.26
N GLU A 27 9.79 1.16 -4.15
CA GLU A 27 11.17 1.58 -3.88
C GLU A 27 11.29 3.07 -3.50
N ASP A 28 10.22 3.87 -3.65
CA ASP A 28 10.20 5.26 -3.20
C ASP A 28 9.98 5.42 -1.68
N CYS A 29 10.12 4.32 -0.95
CA CYS A 29 9.86 4.19 0.48
C CYS A 29 8.40 4.44 0.87
N GLN A 30 7.46 4.47 -0.08
CA GLN A 30 6.06 4.75 0.21
C GLN A 30 5.18 3.51 0.11
N ALA A 31 4.25 3.39 1.07
CA ALA A 31 3.07 2.55 0.96
C ALA A 31 1.85 3.46 0.78
N LEU A 32 1.14 3.31 -0.34
CA LEU A 32 0.00 4.13 -0.71
C LEU A 32 -1.29 3.31 -0.64
N ILE A 33 -2.33 3.87 -0.01
CA ILE A 33 -3.68 3.30 0.03
C ILE A 33 -4.57 4.05 -0.95
N TRP A 34 -5.29 3.30 -1.78
CA TRP A 34 -6.12 3.80 -2.87
C TRP A 34 -7.57 3.39 -2.64
N ASP A 35 -8.51 4.29 -2.94
CA ASP A 35 -9.92 3.94 -3.12
C ASP A 35 -10.21 3.85 -4.62
N VAL A 36 -10.54 2.65 -5.10
CA VAL A 36 -10.88 2.41 -6.50
C VAL A 36 -12.39 2.34 -6.77
N HIS A 37 -13.24 2.78 -5.84
CA HIS A 37 -14.71 2.86 -6.06
C HIS A 37 -15.06 3.57 -7.37
N GLN A 38 -14.30 4.61 -7.72
CA GLN A 38 -14.42 5.30 -9.00
C GLN A 38 -13.15 5.12 -9.83
N ILE A 39 -13.06 3.97 -10.50
CA ILE A 39 -11.97 3.56 -11.41
C ILE A 39 -11.55 4.67 -12.41
N ARG A 40 -12.43 5.64 -12.70
CA ARG A 40 -12.20 6.73 -13.65
C ARG A 40 -11.47 7.95 -13.09
N ALA A 41 -11.33 8.12 -11.77
CA ALA A 41 -10.81 9.37 -11.18
C ALA A 41 -9.88 9.15 -9.96
N VAL A 42 -9.28 7.97 -9.82
CA VAL A 42 -8.29 7.74 -8.77
C VAL A 42 -6.97 8.38 -9.21
N GLU A 43 -6.83 9.67 -8.94
CA GLU A 43 -5.60 10.42 -9.20
C GLU A 43 -4.67 10.39 -7.98
N ASP A 44 -5.25 10.49 -6.79
CA ASP A 44 -4.52 10.57 -5.52
C ASP A 44 -4.81 9.38 -4.59
N PRO A 45 -3.80 8.88 -3.87
CA PRO A 45 -4.02 7.93 -2.79
C PRO A 45 -4.73 8.63 -1.63
N ILE A 46 -5.59 7.88 -0.93
CA ILE A 46 -6.27 8.36 0.28
C ILE A 46 -5.26 8.56 1.40
N LEU A 47 -4.25 7.69 1.45
CA LEU A 47 -3.27 7.66 2.52
C LEU A 47 -1.90 7.29 1.95
N ALA A 48 -0.87 7.96 2.45
CA ALA A 48 0.52 7.69 2.12
C ALA A 48 1.30 7.46 3.42
N TYR A 49 1.99 6.33 3.50
CA TYR A 49 2.89 6.01 4.59
C TYR A 49 4.32 6.02 4.06
N LEU A 50 5.21 6.75 4.73
CA LEU A 50 6.63 6.80 4.40
C LEU A 50 7.41 5.91 5.37
N ALA A 51 7.93 4.80 4.86
CA ALA A 51 8.79 3.89 5.60
C ALA A 51 10.22 4.46 5.73
N GLY A 52 11.00 3.88 6.65
CA GLY A 52 12.41 4.24 6.83
C GLY A 52 13.34 3.78 5.69
N GLY A 53 12.82 3.04 4.70
CA GLY A 53 13.57 2.55 3.55
C GLY A 53 12.65 1.96 2.48
N GLU A 54 13.28 1.44 1.43
CA GLU A 54 12.60 0.88 0.27
C GLU A 54 11.72 -0.32 0.69
N ILE A 55 10.44 -0.26 0.34
CA ILE A 55 9.51 -1.30 0.75
C ILE A 55 9.60 -2.44 -0.26
N ASN A 56 10.04 -3.59 0.22
CA ASN A 56 10.21 -4.79 -0.60
C ASN A 56 8.89 -5.55 -0.76
N GLN A 57 8.03 -5.52 0.25
CA GLN A 57 6.76 -6.23 0.23
C GLN A 57 5.72 -5.60 1.15
N VAL A 58 4.46 -5.71 0.73
CA VAL A 58 3.28 -5.33 1.50
C VAL A 58 2.26 -6.46 1.49
N CYS A 59 1.55 -6.64 2.60
CA CYS A 59 0.45 -7.57 2.71
C CYS A 59 -0.64 -7.00 3.62
N TRP A 60 -1.89 -7.15 3.19
CA TRP A 60 -3.04 -6.88 4.04
C TRP A 60 -3.40 -8.16 4.80
N SER A 61 -3.59 -8.06 6.11
CA SER A 61 -4.03 -9.21 6.90
C SER A 61 -5.47 -9.59 6.54
N SER A 62 -5.69 -10.86 6.17
CA SER A 62 -7.01 -11.38 5.82
C SER A 62 -7.91 -11.63 7.04
N THR A 63 -7.32 -11.80 8.22
CA THR A 63 -8.03 -12.07 9.48
C THR A 63 -8.17 -10.83 10.35
N LEU A 64 -7.13 -9.99 10.40
CA LEU A 64 -7.12 -8.73 11.12
C LEU A 64 -7.28 -7.61 10.10
N THR A 65 -8.51 -7.34 9.69
CA THR A 65 -8.83 -6.51 8.53
C THR A 65 -8.30 -5.07 8.60
N ASP A 66 -7.94 -4.58 9.78
CA ASP A 66 -7.42 -3.24 10.01
C ASP A 66 -5.88 -3.17 9.92
N TRP A 67 -5.21 -4.31 9.76
CA TRP A 67 -3.75 -4.38 9.82
C TRP A 67 -3.13 -4.63 8.45
N ILE A 68 -2.08 -3.87 8.16
CA ILE A 68 -1.21 -4.02 6.99
C ILE A 68 0.20 -4.29 7.49
N SER A 69 0.88 -5.28 6.92
CA SER A 69 2.29 -5.54 7.19
C SER A 69 3.15 -5.05 6.03
N ILE A 70 4.21 -4.30 6.32
CA ILE A 70 5.21 -3.88 5.35
C ILE A 70 6.59 -4.36 5.78
N CYS A 71 7.40 -4.78 4.80
CA CYS A 71 8.78 -5.20 5.01
C CYS A 71 9.72 -4.25 4.28
N TYR A 72 10.71 -3.71 4.99
CA TYR A 72 11.77 -2.89 4.40
C TYR A 72 13.09 -3.15 5.15
N ASP A 73 14.22 -3.15 4.44
CA ASP A 73 15.53 -3.51 4.98
C ASP A 73 15.51 -4.79 5.84
N LYS A 74 15.73 -4.67 7.17
CA LYS A 74 15.67 -5.77 8.15
C LYS A 74 14.50 -5.63 9.12
N ASN A 75 13.54 -4.78 8.79
CA ASN A 75 12.41 -4.43 9.64
C ASN A 75 11.11 -4.93 9.04
N LEU A 76 10.21 -5.36 9.93
CA LEU A 76 8.81 -5.61 9.66
C LEU A 76 8.01 -4.62 10.49
N GLU A 77 7.16 -3.84 9.84
CA GLU A 77 6.24 -2.93 10.52
C GLU A 77 4.80 -3.32 10.25
N LEU A 78 3.98 -3.12 11.29
CA LEU A 78 2.55 -3.34 11.26
C LEU A 78 1.87 -1.98 11.34
N LEU A 79 1.09 -1.65 10.31
CA LEU A 79 0.33 -0.41 10.18
C LEU A 79 -1.15 -0.69 10.48
N ARG A 80 -1.80 0.23 11.19
CA ARG A 80 -3.23 0.22 11.51
C ARG A 80 -3.84 1.59 11.32
#